data_AF-A0AAV0Y512-F1
#
_entry.id   AF-A0AAV0Y512-F1
#
_cell.length_a   1.000
_cell.length_b   1.000
_cell.length_c   1.000
_cell.angle_alpha   90.00
_cell.angle_beta   90.00
_cell.angle_gamma   90.00
#
_symmetry.space_group_name_H-M   'P 1'
#
loop_
_entity.id
_entity.type
_entity.pdbx_description
1 polymer ?
#
loop_
_entity_poly.entity_id
_entity_poly.type
_entity_poly.pdbx_seq_one_letter_code
_entity_poly.pdbx_strand_id
1 'polypeptide(L)'
;MDQNQCIELIELYRDYEVLWNAKFKDYHNRNKKEDAWKDISAQMNIPVDILKAKMKSLSGTFRSEKSRETKKTTGSGTDNVYVSKWFAF
;
A
#
# COMPACT_ATOMS: atom_id res chain seq x y z
N MET A 1 9.79 14.57 5.02
CA MET A 1 8.64 13.74 5.40
C MET A 1 9.10 12.82 6.51
N ASP A 2 8.66 13.12 7.71
CA ASP A 2 9.09 12.45 8.94
C ASP A 2 8.40 11.09 9.12
N GLN A 3 8.87 10.29 10.08
CA GLN A 3 8.32 8.96 10.33
C GLN A 3 6.82 9.00 10.65
N ASN A 4 6.37 9.98 11.43
CA ASN A 4 4.95 10.15 11.78
C ASN A 4 4.09 10.44 10.55
N GLN A 5 4.57 11.31 9.65
CA GLN A 5 3.87 11.59 8.40
C GLN A 5 3.82 10.35 7.49
N CYS A 6 4.85 9.50 7.53
CA CYS A 6 4.82 8.25 6.77
C CYS A 6 3.75 7.28 7.31
N ILE A 7 3.58 7.21 8.63
CA ILE A 7 2.55 6.38 9.27
C ILE A 7 1.16 6.90 8.90
N GLU A 8 0.93 8.20 9.05
CA GLU A 8 -0.32 8.86 8.68
C GLU A 8 -0.66 8.63 7.19
N LEU A 9 0.32 8.77 6.29
CA LEU A 9 0.13 8.47 4.87
C LEU A 9 -0.29 7.01 4.62
N ILE A 10 0.25 6.04 5.38
CA ILE A 10 -0.10 4.63 5.26
C ILE A 10 -1.52 4.37 5.77
N GLU A 11 -1.90 4.98 6.88
CA GLU A 11 -3.25 4.88 7.44
C GLU A 11 -4.29 5.43 6.48
N LEU A 12 -4.08 6.65 5.99
CA LEU A 12 -4.96 7.26 4.99
C LEU A 12 -5.03 6.40 3.72
N TYR A 13 -3.89 5.94 3.21
CA TYR A 13 -3.87 5.07 2.03
C TYR A 13 -4.65 3.77 2.22
N ARG A 14 -4.68 3.21 3.44
CA ARG A 14 -5.45 2.01 3.78
C ARG A 14 -6.96 2.29 3.72
N ASP A 15 -7.40 3.46 4.17
CA ASP A 15 -8.82 3.84 4.18
C ASP A 15 -9.39 4.01 2.76
N TYR A 16 -8.56 4.46 1.81
CA TYR A 16 -8.98 4.58 0.41
C TYR A 16 -8.81 3.27 -0.37
N GLU A 17 -9.79 2.36 -0.24
CA GLU A 17 -9.82 1.06 -0.94
C GLU A 17 -9.61 1.16 -2.46
N VAL A 18 -10.07 2.25 -3.08
CA VAL A 18 -9.88 2.51 -4.51
C VAL A 18 -8.40 2.54 -4.94
N LEU A 19 -7.48 2.80 -4.01
CA LEU A 19 -6.05 2.89 -4.30
C LEU A 19 -5.33 1.54 -4.31
N TRP A 20 -5.78 0.56 -3.51
CA TRP A 20 -5.07 -0.71 -3.28
C TRP A 20 -5.92 -1.96 -3.49
N ASN A 21 -7.23 -1.89 -3.30
CA ASN A 21 -8.12 -3.04 -3.37
C ASN A 21 -8.52 -3.32 -4.84
N ALA A 22 -7.86 -4.29 -5.46
CA ALA A 22 -8.15 -4.70 -6.84
C ALA A 22 -9.55 -5.29 -7.04
N LYS A 23 -10.24 -5.70 -5.96
CA LYS A 23 -11.63 -6.17 -6.01
C LYS A 23 -12.65 -5.04 -5.86
N PHE A 24 -12.20 -3.83 -5.53
CA PHE A 24 -13.10 -2.68 -5.39
C PHE A 24 -13.63 -2.27 -6.77
N LYS A 25 -14.93 -2.02 -6.85
CA LYS A 25 -15.63 -1.73 -8.12
C LYS A 25 -14.99 -0.55 -8.86
N ASP A 26 -14.56 0.48 -8.13
CA ASP A 26 -13.95 1.67 -8.70
C ASP A 26 -12.41 1.60 -8.79
N TYR A 27 -11.78 0.46 -8.50
CA TYR A 27 -10.32 0.34 -8.59
C TYR A 27 -9.77 0.65 -9.99
N HIS A 28 -10.52 0.33 -11.04
CA HIS A 28 -10.13 0.68 -12.42
C HIS A 28 -10.45 2.13 -12.80
N ASN A 29 -11.18 2.86 -11.94
CA ASN A 29 -11.57 4.23 -12.19
C ASN A 29 -10.42 5.19 -11.85
N ARG A 30 -9.78 5.73 -12.89
CA ARG A 30 -8.65 6.66 -12.76
C ARG A 30 -9.03 7.95 -12.03
N ASN A 31 -10.23 8.47 -12.27
CA ASN A 31 -10.69 9.72 -11.64
C ASN A 31 -10.83 9.53 -10.13
N LYS A 32 -11.47 8.43 -9.70
CA LYS A 32 -11.63 8.12 -8.27
C LYS A 32 -10.28 7.91 -7.56
N LYS A 33 -9.30 7.33 -8.24
CA LYS A 33 -7.93 7.23 -7.72
C LYS A 33 -7.29 8.60 -7.57
N GLU A 34 -7.43 9.49 -8.55
CA GLU A 34 -6.90 10.84 -8.47
C GLU A 34 -7.58 11.66 -7.38
N ASP A 35 -8.89 11.52 -7.21
CA ASP A 35 -9.66 12.18 -6.15
C ASP A 35 -9.19 11.72 -4.77
N ALA A 36 -9.08 10.41 -4.54
CA ALA A 36 -8.54 9.87 -3.29
C ALA A 36 -7.13 10.40 -2.97
N TRP A 37 -6.25 10.50 -3.98
CA TRP A 37 -4.93 11.09 -3.79
C TRP A 37 -4.98 12.59 -3.46
N LYS A 38 -5.90 13.34 -4.07
CA LYS A 38 -6.12 14.75 -3.77
C LYS A 38 -6.66 14.94 -2.35
N ASP A 39 -7.53 14.06 -1.89
CA ASP A 39 -8.06 14.09 -0.52
C ASP A 39 -6.94 13.87 0.51
N ILE A 40 -6.08 12.86 0.31
CA ILE A 40 -4.90 12.63 1.16
C ILE A 40 -3.96 13.86 1.11
N SER A 41 -3.75 14.42 -0.08
CA SER A 41 -2.93 15.62 -0.27
C SER A 41 -3.46 16.83 0.48
N ALA A 42 -4.77 17.03 0.46
CA ALA A 42 -5.44 18.11 1.20
C ALA A 42 -5.35 17.90 2.72
N GLN A 43 -5.51 16.66 3.20
CA GLN A 43 -5.42 16.34 4.63
C GLN A 43 -4.01 16.54 5.18
N MET A 44 -2.99 16.05 4.47
CA MET A 44 -1.61 16.17 4.91
C MET A 44 -0.99 17.53 4.57
N ASN A 45 -1.67 18.34 3.74
CA ASN A 45 -1.15 19.56 3.13
C ASN A 45 0.19 19.33 2.40
N ILE A 46 0.31 18.20 1.70
CA ILE A 46 1.50 17.78 0.95
C ILE A 46 1.10 17.53 -0.50
N PRO A 47 1.88 17.97 -1.50
CA PRO A 47 1.59 17.72 -2.91
C PRO A 47 1.44 16.21 -3.24
N VAL A 48 0.44 15.89 -4.07
CA VAL A 48 0.10 14.53 -4.50
C VAL A 48 1.30 13.78 -5.09
N ASP A 49 2.14 14.46 -5.86
CA ASP A 49 3.35 13.93 -6.48
C ASP A 49 4.37 13.43 -5.44
N ILE A 50 4.58 14.19 -4.36
CA ILE A 50 5.45 13.80 -3.24
C ILE A 50 4.86 12.60 -2.51
N LEU A 51 3.56 12.60 -2.25
CA LEU A 51 2.86 11.49 -1.58
C LEU A 51 2.93 10.20 -2.41
N LYS A 52 2.69 10.29 -3.73
CA LYS A 52 2.81 9.16 -4.66
C LYS A 52 4.25 8.63 -4.73
N ALA A 53 5.24 9.51 -4.80
CA ALA A 53 6.65 9.12 -4.81
C ALA A 53 7.04 8.41 -3.52
N LYS A 54 6.60 8.94 -2.37
CA LYS A 54 6.86 8.34 -1.06
C LYS A 54 6.15 7.00 -0.90
N MET A 55 4.87 6.91 -1.25
CA MET A 55 4.11 5.66 -1.22
C MET A 55 4.72 4.61 -2.16
N LYS A 56 5.23 5.01 -3.34
CA LYS A 56 5.96 4.11 -4.24
C LYS A 56 7.24 3.58 -3.60
N SER A 57 7.98 4.43 -2.90
CA SER A 57 9.17 4.03 -2.13
C SER A 57 8.81 3.04 -1.02
N LEU A 58 7.80 3.37 -0.20
CA LEU A 58 7.28 2.53 0.90
C LEU A 58 6.75 1.18 0.41
N SER A 59 5.99 1.19 -0.69
CA SER A 59 5.47 -0.01 -1.35
C SER A 59 6.57 -0.86 -1.99
N GLY A 60 7.66 -0.25 -2.45
CA GLY A 60 8.82 -0.93 -3.03
C GLY A 60 9.60 -1.73 -1.99
N THR A 61 9.80 -1.16 -0.80
CA THR A 61 10.32 -1.88 0.38
C THR A 61 9.40 -3.02 0.79
N PHE A 62 8.08 -2.77 0.90
CA PHE A 62 7.05 -3.79 1.20
C PHE A 62 7.04 -4.96 0.20
N ARG A 63 7.13 -4.69 -1.11
CA ARG A 63 7.16 -5.72 -2.16
C ARG A 63 8.46 -6.53 -2.13
N SER A 64 9.58 -5.91 -1.81
CA SER A 64 10.88 -6.60 -1.70
C SER A 64 10.94 -7.52 -0.49
N GLU A 65 10.31 -7.14 0.61
CA GLU A 65 10.14 -8.00 1.79
C GLU A 65 9.16 -9.15 1.51
N LYS A 66 8.00 -8.86 0.90
CA LYS A 66 7.04 -9.90 0.47
C LYS A 66 7.60 -10.86 -0.58
N SER A 67 8.46 -10.38 -1.48
CA SER A 67 9.19 -11.22 -2.46
C SER A 67 10.22 -12.14 -1.81
N ARG A 68 10.81 -11.73 -0.68
CA ARG A 68 11.71 -12.57 0.11
C ARG A 68 10.95 -13.63 0.90
N GLU A 69 9.68 -13.38 1.25
CA GLU A 69 8.78 -14.39 1.82
C GLU A 69 8.33 -15.42 0.76
N THR A 70 7.95 -14.99 -0.45
CA THR A 70 7.50 -15.92 -1.52
C THR A 70 8.62 -16.76 -2.14
N LYS A 71 9.88 -16.36 -2.02
CA LYS A 71 11.04 -17.15 -2.47
C LYS A 71 11.42 -18.30 -1.53
N LYS A 72 10.73 -18.48 -0.40
CA LYS A 72 10.89 -19.67 0.45
C LYS A 72 10.03 -20.87 0.00
N THR A 73 9.21 -20.72 -1.03
CA THR A 73 8.36 -21.79 -1.57
C THR A 73 8.75 -22.16 -3.01
N THR A 74 9.97 -22.65 -3.18
CA THR A 74 10.29 -23.68 -4.18
C THR A 74 10.88 -24.87 -3.44
N GLY A 75 9.99 -25.72 -2.96
CA GLY A 75 10.27 -27.03 -2.41
C GLY A 75 8.93 -27.72 -2.31
N SER A 76 8.68 -28.65 -3.21
CA SER A 76 7.45 -29.42 -3.38
C SER A 76 6.60 -29.61 -2.12
N GLY A 77 5.31 -29.37 -2.28
CA GLY A 77 4.27 -30.06 -1.52
C GLY A 77 3.96 -29.50 -0.13
N THR A 78 2.70 -29.68 0.25
CA THR A 78 2.13 -29.48 1.60
C THR A 78 1.71 -28.06 1.96
N ASP A 79 0.41 -27.82 1.71
CA ASP A 79 -0.56 -27.30 2.69
C ASP A 79 0.03 -26.64 3.94
N ASN A 80 0.29 -25.34 3.86
CA ASN A 80 0.37 -24.46 5.02
C ASN A 80 0.16 -23.03 4.54
N VAL A 81 -1.08 -22.55 4.67
CA VAL A 81 -1.47 -21.17 4.37
C VAL A 81 -0.66 -20.26 5.29
N TYR A 82 0.45 -19.75 4.78
CA TYR A 82 1.30 -18.79 5.47
C TYR A 82 0.52 -17.49 5.67
N VAL A 83 -0.06 -17.36 6.86
CA VAL A 83 -0.75 -16.15 7.31
C VAL A 83 0.33 -15.08 7.51
N SER A 84 0.36 -14.12 6.58
CA SER A 84 1.32 -13.02 6.55
C SER A 84 1.29 -12.26 7.88
N LYS A 85 2.41 -12.34 8.61
CA LYS A 85 2.68 -11.65 9.88
C LYS A 85 3.05 -10.18 9.61
N TRP A 86 2.20 -9.48 8.87
CA TRP A 86 2.41 -8.07 8.51
C TRP A 86 1.73 -7.16 9.53
N PHE A 87 2.36 -6.99 10.69
CA PHE A 87 2.19 -6.00 11.77
C PHE A 87 0.77 -5.62 12.27
N ALA A 88 -0.29 -6.13 11.67
CA ALA A 88 -1.63 -6.04 12.23
C ALA A 88 -1.97 -7.26 13.10
N PHE A 89 -0.98 -7.99 13.64
CA PHE A 89 -1.00 -8.79 14.88
C PHE A 89 0.40 -9.34 15.21
#